data_AF-Q556R7-F1
#
_entry.id   AF-Q556R7-F1
#
_cell.length_a   1.000
_cell.length_b   1.000
_cell.length_c   1.000
_cell.angle_alpha   90.00
_cell.angle_beta   90.00
_cell.angle_gamma   90.00
#
_symmetry.space_group_name_H-M   'P 1'
#
loop_
_entity.id
_entity.type
_entity.pdbx_description
1 polymer ?
#
loop_
_entity_poly.entity_id
_entity_poly.type
_entity_poly.pdbx_seq_one_letter_code
_entity_poly.pdbx_strand_id
1 'polypeptide(L)'
;MNKMNNIFLIISSIILSIVIFVSGECAIDFSSEISVGISDSQWSCLASNNQRVIIQVWSGGGQYNSNISSVVSAAEQAGFDNIDLYAFLCSECDGNYPASSAIQSLVSSLKSDGINFNMLWIDVEQCDGCWGAESDNADYVQEAVETAQGLGVLVGVYSSEGEWPQTVGNLSTLSQYPLWYAHYDDNPSFSDTAFYEFGGWTSPAMKQYIGNTNQCGVSVDLDFYGSGSGCSTSSGSASGSASGSASGSASGSNSGSSNSGSSNSGSSNSGSNSGSSNSGSGNSGSSNSGSASGSGTGSGSSI
;
A
#
# COMPACT_ATOMS: atom_id res chain seq x y z
N MET A 1 77.28 -15.43 -19.06
CA MET A 1 76.38 -14.73 -20.01
C MET A 1 74.96 -14.79 -19.44
N ASN A 2 74.50 -13.61 -19.03
CA ASN A 2 73.23 -13.10 -18.47
C ASN A 2 72.05 -14.04 -18.14
N LYS A 3 71.70 -14.05 -16.84
CA LYS A 3 70.38 -14.36 -16.26
C LYS A 3 69.52 -13.07 -16.22
N MET A 4 68.27 -13.11 -16.68
CA MET A 4 67.18 -12.18 -16.32
C MET A 4 65.88 -13.00 -16.37
N ASN A 5 65.44 -13.61 -15.26
CA ASN A 5 64.51 -13.08 -14.24
C ASN A 5 63.12 -12.65 -14.76
N ASN A 6 62.16 -13.57 -14.59
CA ASN A 6 60.84 -13.41 -13.96
C ASN A 6 60.15 -12.05 -14.04
N ILE A 7 59.05 -11.98 -14.79
CA ILE A 7 57.81 -11.27 -14.43
C ILE A 7 56.70 -11.93 -15.28
N PHE A 8 56.00 -12.90 -14.70
CA PHE A 8 54.67 -13.30 -15.14
C PHE A 8 53.70 -12.49 -14.28
N LEU A 9 53.06 -11.51 -14.90
CA LEU A 9 52.00 -10.70 -14.33
C LEU A 9 50.81 -11.59 -13.95
N ILE A 10 50.67 -11.89 -12.66
CA ILE A 10 49.43 -12.38 -12.05
C ILE A 10 48.64 -11.15 -11.62
N ILE A 11 47.77 -10.66 -12.50
CA ILE A 11 46.71 -9.71 -12.13
C ILE A 11 45.56 -10.57 -11.59
N SER A 12 45.61 -10.85 -10.29
CA SER A 12 44.50 -11.47 -9.57
C SER A 12 43.58 -10.36 -9.09
N SER A 13 42.52 -10.10 -9.85
CA SER A 13 41.43 -9.19 -9.45
C SER A 13 40.73 -9.72 -8.19
N ILE A 14 40.93 -9.02 -7.08
CA ILE A 14 40.12 -9.17 -5.86
C ILE A 14 38.78 -8.48 -6.13
N ILE A 15 37.76 -9.27 -6.50
CA ILE A 15 36.37 -8.81 -6.51
C ILE A 15 35.88 -8.93 -5.06
N LEU A 16 35.89 -7.80 -4.34
CA LEU A 16 35.26 -7.69 -3.03
C LEU A 16 33.74 -7.58 -3.25
N SER A 17 33.04 -8.72 -3.20
CA SER A 17 31.57 -8.76 -3.21
C SER A 17 31.04 -8.14 -1.93
N ILE A 18 30.60 -6.88 -1.99
CA ILE A 18 29.83 -6.25 -0.93
C ILE A 18 28.45 -6.90 -0.94
N VAL A 19 28.20 -7.81 0.01
CA VAL A 19 26.85 -8.31 0.28
C VAL A 19 26.14 -7.25 1.11
N ILE A 20 25.33 -6.43 0.45
CA ILE A 20 24.42 -5.51 1.12
C ILE A 20 23.27 -6.36 1.65
N PHE A 21 23.24 -6.60 2.96
CA PHE A 21 22.05 -7.16 3.59
C PHE A 21 20.96 -6.10 3.53
N VAL A 22 19.95 -6.32 2.69
CA VAL A 22 18.71 -5.54 2.72
C VAL A 22 17.96 -5.99 3.97
N SER A 23 18.04 -5.22 5.04
CA SER A 23 17.26 -5.46 6.25
C SER A 23 15.76 -5.39 5.94
N GLY A 24 14.98 -6.27 6.56
CA GLY A 24 13.53 -6.20 6.47
C GLY A 24 12.99 -4.90 7.09
N GLU A 25 12.03 -4.27 6.45
CA GLU A 25 11.34 -3.05 6.88
C GLU A 25 9.90 -3.40 7.26
N CYS A 26 9.40 -2.77 8.32
CA CYS A 26 7.97 -2.70 8.58
C CYS A 26 7.38 -1.60 7.75
N ALA A 27 6.28 -1.95 7.13
CA ALA A 27 5.54 -1.09 6.25
C ALA A 27 4.06 -1.14 6.65
N ILE A 28 3.36 -0.08 6.26
CA ILE A 28 1.92 0.01 6.39
C ILE A 28 1.35 0.56 5.10
N ASP A 29 0.15 0.14 4.76
CA ASP A 29 -0.65 0.79 3.74
C ASP A 29 -2.05 1.15 4.24
N PHE A 30 -2.69 2.07 3.52
CA PHE A 30 -4.07 2.45 3.76
C PHE A 30 -4.67 3.12 2.53
N SER A 31 -6.00 3.03 2.46
CA SER A 31 -6.80 3.64 1.40
C SER A 31 -6.80 5.16 1.45
N SER A 32 -7.20 5.77 0.34
CA SER A 32 -7.29 7.22 0.20
C SER A 32 -8.28 7.84 1.21
N GLU A 33 -9.37 7.14 1.53
CA GLU A 33 -10.40 7.58 2.48
C GLU A 33 -9.88 7.63 3.92
N ILE A 34 -9.00 6.69 4.30
CA ILE A 34 -8.38 6.68 5.62
C ILE A 34 -7.32 7.77 5.72
N SER A 35 -6.50 7.92 4.67
CA SER A 35 -5.31 8.78 4.67
C SER A 35 -5.57 10.24 5.04
N VAL A 36 -6.74 10.77 4.67
CA VAL A 36 -7.13 12.18 4.91
C VAL A 36 -7.52 12.47 6.37
N GLY A 37 -7.79 11.43 7.16
CA GLY A 37 -8.27 11.54 8.54
C GLY A 37 -7.18 11.38 9.60
N ILE A 38 -5.94 11.08 9.20
CA ILE A 38 -4.84 10.78 10.13
C ILE A 38 -4.29 12.09 10.72
N SER A 39 -4.36 12.23 12.04
CA SER A 39 -3.80 13.39 12.76
C SER A 39 -2.27 13.33 12.87
N ASP A 40 -1.62 14.48 13.10
CA ASP A 40 -0.15 14.57 13.28
C ASP A 40 0.38 13.60 14.36
N SER A 41 -0.37 13.40 15.44
CA SER A 41 -0.01 12.48 16.52
C SER A 41 -0.07 11.01 16.09
N GLN A 42 -1.02 10.68 15.22
CA GLN A 42 -1.14 9.34 14.65
C GLN A 42 -0.03 9.10 13.64
N TRP A 43 0.23 10.06 12.74
CA TRP A 43 1.36 9.99 11.82
C TRP A 43 2.69 9.80 12.53
N SER A 44 2.95 10.59 13.58
CA SER A 44 4.17 10.45 14.39
C SER A 44 4.29 9.07 15.04
N CYS A 45 3.17 8.51 15.51
CA CYS A 45 3.13 7.16 16.06
C CYS A 45 3.38 6.10 14.98
N LEU A 46 2.77 6.23 13.80
CA LEU A 46 2.96 5.31 12.67
C LEU A 46 4.43 5.31 12.20
N ALA A 47 5.05 6.48 12.04
CA ALA A 47 6.46 6.61 11.66
C ALA A 47 7.42 6.05 12.72
N SER A 48 7.02 6.02 13.99
CA SER A 48 7.84 5.39 15.05
C SER A 48 7.80 3.86 15.04
N ASN A 49 6.80 3.26 14.39
CA ASN A 49 6.63 1.80 14.33
C ASN A 49 6.95 1.20 12.96
N ASN A 50 7.01 2.02 11.90
CA ASN A 50 7.21 1.56 10.53
C ASN A 50 8.24 2.41 9.82
N GLN A 51 9.01 1.79 8.93
CA GLN A 51 10.04 2.46 8.13
C GLN A 51 9.52 2.89 6.76
N ARG A 52 8.42 2.29 6.29
CA ARG A 52 7.81 2.56 4.98
C ARG A 52 6.31 2.75 5.10
N VAL A 53 5.75 3.57 4.22
CA VAL A 53 4.31 3.75 4.06
C VAL A 53 3.94 3.66 2.59
N ILE A 54 2.83 3.01 2.28
CA ILE A 54 2.27 2.91 0.92
C ILE A 54 0.89 3.59 0.93
N ILE A 55 0.70 4.60 0.08
CA ILE A 55 -0.50 5.45 0.11
C ILE A 55 -1.30 5.27 -1.19
N GLN A 56 -2.61 5.03 -1.08
CA GLN A 56 -3.47 4.96 -2.27
C GLN A 56 -3.51 6.31 -3.00
N VAL A 57 -3.09 6.31 -4.26
CA VAL A 57 -3.10 7.48 -5.13
C VAL A 57 -4.20 7.42 -6.20
N TRP A 58 -4.72 6.23 -6.49
CA TRP A 58 -5.81 6.04 -7.45
C TRP A 58 -6.75 4.96 -6.94
N SER A 59 -8.06 5.24 -6.91
CA SER A 59 -9.08 4.36 -6.35
C SER A 59 -10.11 3.97 -7.42
N GLY A 60 -9.77 2.98 -8.25
CA GLY A 60 -10.67 2.40 -9.26
C GLY A 60 -11.22 3.45 -10.23
N GLY A 61 -12.54 3.53 -10.36
CA GLY A 61 -13.23 4.58 -11.14
C GLY A 61 -13.25 5.95 -10.46
N GLY A 62 -12.84 6.04 -9.19
CA GLY A 62 -12.79 7.26 -8.38
C GLY A 62 -11.64 8.22 -8.72
N GLN A 63 -10.77 7.85 -9.66
CA GLN A 63 -9.69 8.68 -10.20
C GLN A 63 -8.65 9.11 -9.13
N TYR A 64 -7.78 10.05 -9.49
CA TYR A 64 -6.66 10.56 -8.68
C TYR A 64 -7.07 11.08 -7.31
N ASN A 65 -6.38 10.63 -6.26
CA ASN A 65 -6.53 11.14 -4.89
C ASN A 65 -6.02 12.60 -4.80
N SER A 66 -6.95 13.55 -4.93
CA SER A 66 -6.63 14.99 -4.87
C SER A 66 -6.01 15.47 -3.54
N ASN A 67 -6.04 14.66 -2.48
CA ASN A 67 -5.40 14.99 -1.20
C ASN A 67 -3.95 14.50 -1.12
N ILE A 68 -3.43 13.78 -2.12
CA ILE A 68 -2.14 13.08 -2.02
C ILE A 68 -0.98 14.00 -1.62
N SER A 69 -0.97 15.24 -2.10
CA SER A 69 0.07 16.23 -1.71
C SER A 69 0.09 16.50 -0.21
N SER A 70 -1.08 16.68 0.40
CA SER A 70 -1.16 16.90 1.85
C SER A 70 -0.80 15.65 2.65
N VAL A 71 -1.19 14.47 2.16
CA VAL A 71 -0.95 13.19 2.84
C VAL A 71 0.53 12.81 2.79
N VAL A 72 1.17 12.91 1.62
CA VAL A 72 2.62 12.67 1.48
C VAL A 72 3.41 13.65 2.33
N SER A 73 3.04 14.94 2.32
CA SER A 73 3.70 15.95 3.16
C SER A 73 3.56 15.65 4.66
N ALA A 74 2.42 15.10 5.11
CA ALA A 74 2.24 14.70 6.50
C ALA A 74 3.11 13.48 6.87
N ALA A 75 3.21 12.49 5.97
CA ALA A 75 4.07 11.33 6.15
C ALA A 75 5.57 11.72 6.24
N GLU A 76 6.04 12.58 5.32
CA GLU A 76 7.40 13.13 5.33
C GLU A 76 7.68 13.88 6.64
N GLN A 77 6.76 14.75 7.08
CA GLN A 77 6.89 15.52 8.34
C GLN A 77 6.94 14.62 9.59
N ALA A 78 6.29 13.46 9.55
CA ALA A 78 6.32 12.49 10.63
C ALA A 78 7.60 11.63 10.65
N GLY A 79 8.40 11.66 9.58
CA GLY A 79 9.68 10.98 9.49
C GLY A 79 9.70 9.73 8.62
N PHE A 80 8.72 9.52 7.74
CA PHE A 80 8.82 8.49 6.71
C PHE A 80 9.78 8.93 5.60
N ASP A 81 10.91 8.23 5.47
CA ASP A 81 11.85 8.40 4.35
C ASP A 81 11.49 7.49 3.15
N ASN A 82 10.75 6.40 3.40
CA ASN A 82 10.32 5.46 2.36
C ASN A 82 8.80 5.60 2.12
N ILE A 83 8.44 6.36 1.09
CA ILE A 83 7.04 6.56 0.69
C ILE A 83 6.82 5.92 -0.68
N ASP A 84 5.99 4.88 -0.72
CA ASP A 84 5.47 4.31 -1.96
C ASP A 84 4.03 4.75 -2.17
N LEU A 85 3.53 4.57 -3.38
CA LEU A 85 2.13 4.79 -3.74
C LEU A 85 1.56 3.52 -4.34
N TYR A 86 0.25 3.31 -4.21
CA TYR A 86 -0.45 2.26 -4.96
C TYR A 86 -1.66 2.81 -5.71
N ALA A 87 -1.93 2.22 -6.86
CA ALA A 87 -3.03 2.59 -7.73
C ALA A 87 -3.88 1.35 -8.01
N PHE A 88 -5.09 1.32 -7.44
CA PHE A 88 -6.10 0.35 -7.84
C PHE A 88 -6.68 0.79 -9.18
N LEU A 89 -6.30 0.10 -10.25
CA LEU A 89 -6.76 0.35 -11.62
C LEU A 89 -7.46 -0.90 -12.12
N CYS A 90 -8.62 -0.72 -12.76
CA CYS A 90 -9.42 -1.81 -13.28
C CYS A 90 -9.91 -1.54 -14.70
N SER A 91 -10.01 -2.58 -15.53
CA SER A 91 -10.29 -2.47 -16.96
C SER A 91 -11.70 -1.96 -17.27
N GLU A 92 -12.66 -2.22 -16.39
CA GLU A 92 -14.07 -1.81 -16.51
C GLU A 92 -14.39 -0.55 -15.67
N CYS A 93 -13.41 0.01 -14.96
CA CYS A 93 -13.59 1.24 -14.21
C CYS A 93 -13.74 2.45 -15.16
N ASP A 94 -14.74 3.29 -14.91
CA ASP A 94 -14.91 4.56 -15.64
C ASP A 94 -13.63 5.41 -15.59
N GLY A 95 -13.20 5.89 -16.76
CA GLY A 95 -12.01 6.75 -16.91
C GLY A 95 -10.66 6.02 -16.92
N ASN A 96 -10.65 4.69 -16.75
CA ASN A 96 -9.40 3.93 -16.66
C ASN A 96 -8.95 3.29 -17.98
N TYR A 97 -9.76 3.34 -19.04
CA TYR A 97 -9.46 2.75 -20.35
C TYR A 97 -9.08 3.80 -21.40
N PRO A 98 -7.96 3.63 -22.16
CA PRO A 98 -6.96 2.57 -22.02
C PRO A 98 -6.06 2.79 -20.78
N ALA A 99 -5.41 1.72 -20.29
CA ALA A 99 -4.58 1.79 -19.08
C ALA A 99 -3.48 2.85 -19.19
N SER A 100 -2.91 3.00 -20.39
CA SER A 100 -1.89 4.00 -20.67
C SER A 100 -2.35 5.44 -20.41
N SER A 101 -3.62 5.77 -20.67
CA SER A 101 -4.16 7.11 -20.42
C SER A 101 -4.34 7.38 -18.93
N ALA A 102 -4.79 6.39 -18.15
CA ALA A 102 -4.91 6.49 -16.70
C ALA A 102 -3.53 6.70 -16.04
N ILE A 103 -2.54 5.87 -16.40
CA ILE A 103 -1.17 5.98 -15.87
C ILE A 103 -0.50 7.30 -16.28
N GLN A 104 -0.64 7.74 -17.54
CA GLN A 104 -0.10 9.04 -17.97
C GLN A 104 -0.73 10.20 -17.19
N SER A 105 -2.02 10.15 -16.92
CA SER A 105 -2.73 11.14 -16.13
C SER A 105 -2.25 11.15 -14.68
N LEU A 106 -2.17 9.96 -14.04
CA LEU A 106 -1.64 9.78 -12.69
C LEU A 106 -0.23 10.36 -12.55
N VAL A 107 0.70 9.95 -13.41
CA VAL A 107 2.11 10.38 -13.35
C VAL A 107 2.25 11.88 -13.65
N SER A 108 1.41 12.42 -14.53
CA SER A 108 1.41 13.87 -14.82
C SER A 108 0.90 14.68 -13.63
N SER A 109 -0.15 14.21 -12.94
CA SER A 109 -0.68 14.83 -11.73
C SER A 109 0.35 14.80 -10.59
N LEU A 110 0.99 13.65 -10.35
CA LEU A 110 2.06 13.52 -9.34
C LEU A 110 3.23 14.48 -9.60
N LYS A 111 3.66 14.61 -10.87
CA LYS A 111 4.70 15.58 -11.26
C LYS A 111 4.24 17.02 -11.07
N SER A 112 2.98 17.34 -11.40
CA SER A 112 2.41 18.67 -11.21
C SER A 112 2.32 19.06 -9.73
N ASP A 113 2.00 18.10 -8.87
CA ASP A 113 1.87 18.28 -7.43
C ASP A 113 3.22 18.21 -6.68
N GLY A 114 4.31 17.94 -7.40
CA GLY A 114 5.66 17.89 -6.84
C GLY A 114 5.90 16.71 -5.90
N ILE A 115 5.18 15.60 -6.10
CA ILE A 115 5.23 14.43 -5.22
C ILE A 115 6.46 13.58 -5.54
N ASN A 116 7.28 13.32 -4.52
CA ASN A 116 8.34 12.33 -4.57
C ASN A 116 7.85 11.03 -3.94
N PHE A 117 8.15 9.91 -4.57
CA PHE A 117 7.82 8.57 -4.10
C PHE A 117 8.83 7.57 -4.67
N ASN A 118 8.95 6.41 -4.03
CA ASN A 118 9.95 5.41 -4.36
C ASN A 118 9.43 4.38 -5.37
N MET A 119 8.23 3.84 -5.16
CA MET A 119 7.59 2.84 -6.03
C MET A 119 6.11 3.18 -6.27
N LEU A 120 5.62 2.94 -7.49
CA LEU A 120 4.20 2.82 -7.77
C LEU A 120 3.81 1.35 -7.86
N TRP A 121 2.90 0.90 -7.01
CA TRP A 121 2.33 -0.45 -7.05
C TRP A 121 1.02 -0.44 -7.85
N ILE A 122 0.94 -1.28 -8.89
CA ILE A 122 -0.33 -1.53 -9.60
C ILE A 122 -1.08 -2.60 -8.83
N ASP A 123 -2.19 -2.21 -8.22
CA ASP A 123 -3.02 -3.07 -7.40
C ASP A 123 -4.05 -3.80 -8.28
N VAL A 124 -3.91 -5.14 -8.31
CA VAL A 124 -4.68 -6.06 -9.14
C VAL A 124 -5.42 -7.05 -8.23
N GLU A 125 -6.68 -6.73 -7.94
CA GLU A 125 -7.57 -7.58 -7.14
C GLU A 125 -9.02 -7.49 -7.67
N GLN A 126 -9.82 -8.53 -7.45
CA GLN A 126 -11.21 -8.55 -7.86
C GLN A 126 -12.08 -7.52 -7.14
N CYS A 127 -12.97 -6.86 -7.90
CA CYS A 127 -14.16 -6.22 -7.33
C CYS A 127 -15.36 -6.31 -8.29
N ASP A 128 -16.55 -6.05 -7.74
CA ASP A 128 -17.81 -6.12 -8.47
C ASP A 128 -17.84 -5.11 -9.62
N GLY A 129 -17.87 -5.63 -10.86
CA GLY A 129 -17.95 -4.82 -12.07
C GLY A 129 -16.63 -4.15 -12.48
N CYS A 130 -15.50 -4.56 -11.90
CA CYS A 130 -14.20 -3.93 -12.12
C CYS A 130 -13.39 -4.56 -13.28
N TRP A 131 -13.65 -5.83 -13.56
CA TRP A 131 -12.84 -6.64 -14.48
C TRP A 131 -13.71 -7.38 -15.48
N GLY A 132 -13.22 -7.43 -16.71
CA GLY A 132 -13.84 -8.14 -17.84
C GLY A 132 -13.26 -9.55 -18.02
N ALA A 133 -13.03 -9.94 -19.26
CA ALA A 133 -12.40 -11.22 -19.57
C ALA A 133 -10.91 -11.24 -19.13
N GLU A 134 -10.46 -12.36 -18.55
CA GLU A 134 -9.08 -12.53 -18.04
C GLU A 134 -8.00 -12.11 -19.04
N SER A 135 -8.16 -12.43 -20.33
CA SER A 135 -7.19 -12.04 -21.38
C SER A 135 -7.13 -10.54 -21.61
N ASP A 136 -8.28 -9.86 -21.57
CA ASP A 136 -8.35 -8.42 -21.79
C ASP A 136 -7.83 -7.66 -20.56
N ASN A 137 -8.10 -8.20 -19.37
CA ASN A 137 -7.53 -7.71 -18.11
C ASN A 137 -6.00 -7.90 -18.08
N ALA A 138 -5.50 -9.03 -18.57
CA ALA A 138 -4.07 -9.29 -18.66
C ALA A 138 -3.35 -8.27 -19.56
N ASP A 139 -3.92 -8.00 -20.74
CA ASP A 139 -3.41 -6.96 -21.65
C ASP A 139 -3.47 -5.56 -21.00
N TYR A 140 -4.57 -5.26 -20.28
CA TYR A 140 -4.75 -4.00 -19.55
C TYR A 140 -3.68 -3.80 -18.46
N VAL A 141 -3.46 -4.80 -17.60
CA VAL A 141 -2.47 -4.72 -16.51
C VAL A 141 -1.05 -4.64 -17.07
N GLN A 142 -0.76 -5.39 -18.14
CA GLN A 142 0.53 -5.29 -18.82
C GLN A 142 0.76 -3.88 -19.39
N GLU A 143 -0.23 -3.29 -20.06
CA GLU A 143 -0.15 -1.91 -20.56
C GLU A 143 0.07 -0.90 -19.42
N ALA A 144 -0.60 -1.07 -18.27
CA ALA A 144 -0.45 -0.19 -17.10
C ALA A 144 1.00 -0.17 -16.59
N VAL A 145 1.56 -1.36 -16.33
CA VAL A 145 2.92 -1.52 -15.80
C VAL A 145 3.97 -1.03 -16.81
N GLU A 146 3.86 -1.42 -18.07
CA GLU A 146 4.81 -1.01 -19.12
C GLU A 146 4.74 0.49 -19.40
N THR A 147 3.55 1.10 -19.31
CA THR A 147 3.41 2.56 -19.43
C THR A 147 4.10 3.27 -18.27
N ALA A 148 3.91 2.81 -17.02
CA ALA A 148 4.56 3.41 -15.85
C ALA A 148 6.09 3.33 -15.97
N GLN A 149 6.62 2.16 -16.32
CA GLN A 149 8.05 1.97 -16.58
C GLN A 149 8.54 2.90 -17.69
N GLY A 150 7.80 2.99 -18.81
CA GLY A 150 8.14 3.84 -19.96
C GLY A 150 8.16 5.34 -19.62
N LEU A 151 7.42 5.77 -18.60
CA LEU A 151 7.42 7.14 -18.07
C LEU A 151 8.55 7.41 -17.04
N GLY A 152 9.40 6.41 -16.77
CA GLY A 152 10.51 6.49 -15.84
C GLY A 152 10.13 6.27 -14.38
N VAL A 153 8.95 5.71 -14.11
CA VAL A 153 8.49 5.38 -12.75
C VAL A 153 8.96 3.97 -12.38
N LEU A 154 9.52 3.80 -11.19
CA LEU A 154 9.73 2.46 -10.61
C LEU A 154 8.36 1.88 -10.28
N VAL A 155 8.05 0.72 -10.86
CA VAL A 155 6.73 0.09 -10.80
C VAL A 155 6.84 -1.35 -10.33
N GLY A 156 5.92 -1.75 -9.46
CA GLY A 156 5.69 -3.12 -9.02
C GLY A 156 4.21 -3.50 -9.14
N VAL A 157 3.89 -4.75 -8.81
CA VAL A 157 2.53 -5.29 -8.87
C VAL A 157 2.11 -5.77 -7.49
N TYR A 158 0.90 -5.42 -7.07
CA TYR A 158 0.22 -6.02 -5.94
C TYR A 158 -0.86 -7.01 -6.41
N SER A 159 -0.92 -8.18 -5.77
CA SER A 159 -1.97 -9.20 -5.96
C SER A 159 -1.82 -10.31 -4.90
N SER A 160 -2.70 -11.31 -4.90
CA SER A 160 -2.48 -12.57 -4.19
C SER A 160 -2.46 -13.78 -5.15
N GLU A 161 -2.05 -14.94 -4.63
CA GLU A 161 -2.12 -16.23 -5.34
C GLU A 161 -3.55 -16.58 -5.78
N GLY A 162 -4.56 -16.13 -5.02
CA GLY A 162 -5.96 -16.33 -5.36
C GLY A 162 -6.51 -15.32 -6.36
N GLU A 163 -6.16 -14.03 -6.20
CA GLU A 163 -6.66 -12.93 -7.04
C GLU A 163 -6.08 -13.00 -8.46
N TRP A 164 -4.77 -13.23 -8.59
CA TRP A 164 -4.06 -13.18 -9.87
C TRP A 164 -4.69 -14.06 -10.97
N PRO A 165 -4.87 -15.38 -10.76
CA PRO A 165 -5.46 -16.23 -11.77
C PRO A 165 -6.93 -15.91 -12.06
N GLN A 166 -7.66 -15.34 -11.10
CA GLN A 166 -9.06 -14.95 -11.30
C GLN A 166 -9.19 -13.66 -12.11
N THR A 167 -8.24 -12.74 -11.96
CA THR A 167 -8.28 -11.42 -12.62
C THR A 167 -7.62 -11.42 -13.99
N VAL A 168 -6.42 -11.99 -14.11
CA VAL A 168 -5.58 -11.93 -15.33
C VAL A 168 -5.17 -13.30 -15.87
N GLY A 169 -5.75 -14.38 -15.33
CA GLY A 169 -5.51 -15.74 -15.81
C GLY A 169 -4.04 -16.16 -15.70
N ASN A 170 -3.44 -16.55 -16.83
CA ASN A 170 -2.07 -17.10 -16.88
C ASN A 170 -0.99 -16.05 -17.21
N LEU A 171 -1.26 -14.76 -17.01
CA LEU A 171 -0.28 -13.70 -17.25
C LEU A 171 1.00 -13.95 -16.44
N SER A 172 2.15 -13.97 -17.12
CA SER A 172 3.46 -14.25 -16.51
C SER A 172 4.60 -13.34 -16.97
N THR A 173 4.34 -12.44 -17.92
CA THR A 173 5.32 -11.50 -18.50
C THR A 173 5.74 -10.38 -17.53
N LEU A 174 5.01 -10.22 -16.42
CA LEU A 174 5.26 -9.21 -15.39
C LEU A 174 6.15 -9.71 -14.24
N SER A 175 6.58 -10.97 -14.26
CA SER A 175 7.46 -11.59 -13.25
C SER A 175 8.83 -10.90 -13.07
N GLN A 176 9.24 -10.05 -14.02
CA GLN A 176 10.45 -9.23 -13.94
C GLN A 176 10.30 -7.97 -13.07
N TYR A 177 9.06 -7.58 -12.71
CA TYR A 177 8.78 -6.44 -11.84
C TYR A 177 8.65 -6.90 -10.38
N PRO A 178 8.92 -6.02 -9.39
CA PRO A 178 8.72 -6.33 -7.97
C PRO A 178 7.28 -6.80 -7.68
N LEU A 179 7.14 -7.83 -6.85
CA LEU A 179 5.86 -8.34 -6.36
C LEU A 179 5.63 -7.91 -4.90
N TRP A 180 4.47 -7.32 -4.64
CA TRP A 180 3.88 -7.15 -3.31
C TRP A 180 2.72 -8.15 -3.21
N TYR A 181 2.88 -9.22 -2.44
CA TYR A 181 1.83 -10.26 -2.37
C TYR A 181 1.06 -10.19 -1.07
N ALA A 182 -0.24 -10.48 -1.12
CA ALA A 182 -1.06 -10.62 0.07
C ALA A 182 -1.13 -12.09 0.53
N HIS A 183 -0.80 -12.32 1.80
CA HIS A 183 -1.11 -13.57 2.50
C HIS A 183 -1.19 -13.31 4.01
N TYR A 184 -2.42 -13.31 4.54
CA TYR A 184 -2.73 -12.86 5.90
C TYR A 184 -2.46 -13.92 6.97
N ASP A 185 -1.20 -14.25 7.20
CA ASP A 185 -0.74 -15.29 8.12
C ASP A 185 -0.09 -14.77 9.42
N ASP A 186 -0.12 -13.46 9.66
CA ASP A 186 0.53 -12.80 10.82
C ASP A 186 2.05 -13.06 10.91
N ASN A 187 2.70 -13.36 9.76
CA ASN A 187 4.13 -13.63 9.70
C ASN A 187 4.84 -12.69 8.71
N PRO A 188 5.57 -11.68 9.21
CA PRO A 188 6.29 -10.70 8.39
C PRO A 188 7.60 -11.29 7.84
N SER A 189 7.47 -12.28 6.96
CA SER A 189 8.59 -12.91 6.26
C SER A 189 8.12 -13.57 4.96
N PHE A 190 9.07 -13.88 4.07
CA PHE A 190 8.82 -14.60 2.82
C PHE A 190 9.01 -16.13 2.96
N SER A 191 8.67 -16.69 4.12
CA SER A 191 8.87 -18.12 4.43
C SER A 191 7.77 -19.04 3.86
N ASP A 192 6.86 -18.50 3.08
CA ASP A 192 5.60 -19.09 2.60
C ASP A 192 5.55 -19.12 1.06
N THR A 193 6.58 -19.73 0.45
CA THR A 193 6.82 -19.77 -1.00
C THR A 193 5.59 -20.05 -1.88
N ALA A 194 4.67 -20.90 -1.42
CA ALA A 194 3.45 -21.21 -2.14
C ALA A 194 2.55 -19.99 -2.44
N PHE A 195 2.70 -18.88 -1.71
CA PHE A 195 1.83 -17.70 -1.80
C PHE A 195 2.40 -16.56 -2.63
N TYR A 196 3.65 -16.66 -3.09
CA TYR A 196 4.25 -15.68 -4.02
C TYR A 196 4.73 -16.31 -5.33
N GLU A 197 4.78 -17.64 -5.45
CA GLU A 197 5.12 -18.33 -6.70
C GLU A 197 3.90 -18.50 -7.63
N PHE A 198 3.27 -17.38 -7.96
CA PHE A 198 2.23 -17.27 -8.99
C PHE A 198 2.68 -16.30 -10.08
N GLY A 199 2.00 -16.25 -11.24
CA GLY A 199 2.30 -15.26 -12.29
C GLY A 199 3.76 -15.25 -12.81
N GLY A 200 4.50 -16.35 -12.62
CA GLY A 200 5.92 -16.46 -12.97
C GLY A 200 6.91 -15.84 -11.98
N TRP A 201 6.45 -15.19 -10.91
CA TRP A 201 7.33 -14.70 -9.84
C TRP A 201 7.95 -15.87 -9.09
N THR A 202 9.21 -15.72 -8.69
CA THR A 202 9.95 -16.68 -7.83
C THR A 202 10.54 -16.02 -6.59
N SER A 203 10.31 -14.72 -6.42
CA SER A 203 10.77 -13.94 -5.27
C SER A 203 9.91 -12.69 -5.14
N PRO A 204 9.35 -12.40 -3.95
CA PRO A 204 8.62 -11.17 -3.70
C PRO A 204 9.57 -10.04 -3.27
N ALA A 205 9.07 -8.81 -3.29
CA ALA A 205 9.70 -7.64 -2.71
C ALA A 205 8.99 -7.18 -1.43
N MET A 206 7.67 -7.35 -1.36
CA MET A 206 6.83 -6.99 -0.22
C MET A 206 5.78 -8.07 0.06
N LYS A 207 5.34 -8.19 1.32
CA LYS A 207 4.21 -9.03 1.73
C LYS A 207 3.24 -8.21 2.57
N GLN A 208 1.95 -8.22 2.23
CA GLN A 208 0.88 -7.81 3.14
C GLN A 208 0.48 -9.01 4.01
N TYR A 209 0.82 -8.97 5.31
CA TYR A 209 0.71 -10.12 6.22
C TYR A 209 -0.41 -10.00 7.25
N ILE A 210 -0.99 -8.79 7.40
CA ILE A 210 -2.24 -8.54 8.15
C ILE A 210 -3.03 -7.46 7.42
N GLY A 211 -4.29 -7.72 7.06
CA GLY A 211 -5.22 -6.70 6.57
C GLY A 211 -6.13 -6.14 7.67
N ASN A 212 -6.61 -4.91 7.49
CA ASN A 212 -7.62 -4.17 8.25
C ASN A 212 -7.40 -4.21 9.78
N THR A 213 -6.17 -3.99 10.23
CA THR A 213 -5.84 -3.94 11.66
C THR A 213 -5.80 -2.50 12.18
N ASN A 214 -5.56 -2.35 13.49
CA ASN A 214 -5.40 -1.05 14.12
C ASN A 214 -3.95 -0.84 14.58
N GLN A 215 -3.32 0.21 14.08
CA GLN A 215 -2.06 0.70 14.61
C GLN A 215 -2.18 2.21 14.86
N CYS A 216 -1.78 2.68 16.03
CA CYS A 216 -1.88 4.09 16.40
C CYS A 216 -3.30 4.68 16.28
N GLY A 217 -4.36 3.86 16.43
CA GLY A 217 -5.74 4.31 16.26
C GLY A 217 -6.17 4.52 14.79
N VAL A 218 -5.36 4.11 13.82
CA VAL A 218 -5.64 4.17 12.38
C VAL A 218 -5.91 2.75 11.87
N SER A 219 -6.87 2.61 10.96
CA SER A 219 -7.07 1.35 10.23
C SER A 219 -5.96 1.23 9.18
N VAL A 220 -5.11 0.23 9.31
CA VAL A 220 -3.97 0.01 8.42
C VAL A 220 -3.88 -1.46 8.05
N ASP A 221 -3.25 -1.72 6.93
CA ASP A 221 -2.72 -3.03 6.59
C ASP A 221 -1.23 -3.05 6.98
N LEU A 222 -0.71 -4.20 7.39
CA LEU A 222 0.68 -4.36 7.79
C LEU A 222 1.46 -5.12 6.74
N ASP A 223 2.60 -4.55 6.38
CA ASP A 223 3.45 -5.01 5.31
C ASP A 223 4.89 -5.26 5.78
N PHE A 224 5.53 -6.20 5.09
CA PHE A 224 6.92 -6.54 5.28
C PHE A 224 7.68 -6.37 3.96
N TYR A 225 8.66 -5.47 3.93
CA TYR A 225 9.45 -5.17 2.73
C TYR A 225 10.92 -5.62 2.87
N GLY A 226 11.48 -6.22 1.83
CA GLY A 226 12.88 -6.67 1.81
C GLY A 226 13.12 -8.04 2.46
N SER A 227 14.38 -8.39 2.73
CA SER A 227 14.77 -9.76 3.15
C SER A 227 15.42 -9.78 4.53
N GLY A 228 14.66 -10.02 5.61
CA GLY A 228 15.25 -10.13 6.95
C GLY A 228 14.23 -10.25 8.08
N SER A 229 14.69 -10.21 9.33
CA SER A 229 13.82 -10.15 10.51
C SER A 229 13.80 -8.70 11.02
N GLY A 230 12.90 -7.88 10.46
CA GLY A 230 12.77 -6.46 10.82
C GLY A 230 11.56 -6.16 11.68
N CYS A 231 10.46 -6.87 11.43
CA CYS A 231 9.20 -6.61 12.10
C CYS A 231 8.99 -7.47 13.31
N SER A 232 9.07 -6.83 14.46
CA SER A 232 8.52 -7.39 15.68
C SER A 232 7.03 -7.12 15.68
N THR A 233 6.22 -8.17 15.61
CA THR A 233 4.79 -8.09 15.95
C THR A 233 4.69 -7.75 17.43
N SER A 234 4.72 -6.46 17.77
CA SER A 234 4.36 -6.01 19.11
C SER A 234 2.85 -6.17 19.24
N SER A 235 2.42 -7.40 19.50
CA SER A 235 1.14 -7.67 20.12
C SER A 235 1.12 -6.85 21.41
N GLY A 236 0.28 -5.82 21.44
CA GLY A 236 0.01 -5.03 22.62
C GLY A 236 -0.60 -5.91 23.71
N SER A 237 0.25 -6.68 24.39
CA SER A 237 -0.09 -7.29 25.66
C SER A 237 -0.18 -6.15 26.66
N ALA A 238 -1.42 -5.73 26.93
CA ALA A 238 -1.75 -4.92 28.09
C ALA A 238 -1.38 -5.68 29.38
N SER A 239 -0.10 -5.65 29.77
CA SER A 239 0.34 -6.08 31.08
C SER A 239 0.32 -4.88 32.02
N GLY A 240 -0.86 -4.59 32.58
CA GLY A 240 -0.97 -3.78 33.78
C GLY A 240 -0.25 -4.48 34.93
N SER A 241 1.01 -4.11 35.17
CA SER A 241 1.74 -4.54 36.35
C SER A 241 1.20 -3.82 37.58
N ALA A 242 0.19 -4.43 38.22
CA ALA A 242 -0.21 -4.10 39.57
C ALA A 242 0.86 -4.61 40.55
N SER A 243 1.75 -3.72 41.00
CA SER A 243 2.66 -3.98 42.11
C SER A 243 1.90 -3.86 43.44
N GLY A 244 1.37 -4.97 43.94
CA GLY A 244 0.81 -5.08 45.29
C GLY A 244 1.57 -6.14 46.07
N SER A 245 2.59 -5.73 46.83
CA SER A 245 3.24 -6.60 47.82
C SER A 245 2.97 -6.06 49.23
N ALA A 246 2.21 -6.84 49.97
CA ALA A 246 1.90 -6.65 51.38
C ALA A 246 2.97 -7.32 52.28
N SER A 247 2.93 -6.99 53.57
CA SER A 247 3.77 -7.38 54.72
C SER A 247 4.94 -6.42 54.97
N GLY A 248 5.18 -5.90 56.18
CA GLY A 248 4.52 -6.03 57.47
C GLY A 248 5.43 -5.42 58.54
N SER A 249 4.81 -4.79 59.55
CA SER A 249 5.35 -4.58 60.91
C SER A 249 6.24 -3.35 61.20
N ALA A 250 5.55 -2.32 61.70
CA ALA A 250 5.68 -1.76 63.06
C ALA A 250 6.75 -0.68 63.38
N SER A 251 6.18 0.43 63.87
CA SER A 251 6.61 1.33 64.96
C SER A 251 7.34 2.63 64.60
N GLY A 252 6.76 3.76 65.07
CA GLY A 252 7.48 5.02 65.28
C GLY A 252 6.82 6.30 64.74
N SER A 253 5.77 6.79 65.44
CA SER A 253 5.36 8.19 65.72
C SER A 253 6.10 9.34 64.98
N ASN A 254 5.52 10.44 64.48
CA ASN A 254 4.50 11.32 65.08
C ASN A 254 4.13 12.51 64.14
N SER A 255 2.85 12.94 64.19
CA SER A 255 2.30 14.31 64.10
C SER A 255 2.44 15.24 62.87
N GLY A 256 1.26 15.66 62.35
CA GLY A 256 0.97 16.95 61.68
C GLY A 256 0.13 16.82 60.39
N SER A 257 -1.21 16.68 60.44
CA SER A 257 -2.23 17.76 60.32
C SER A 257 -2.09 18.59 59.03
N SER A 258 -3.06 18.81 58.11
CA SER A 258 -4.54 18.85 58.21
C SER A 258 -5.17 19.01 56.80
N ASN A 259 -6.40 18.49 56.63
CA ASN A 259 -7.56 18.99 55.83
C ASN A 259 -7.43 19.27 54.31
N SER A 260 -8.45 19.09 53.44
CA SER A 260 -9.80 18.51 53.49
C SER A 260 -10.49 18.74 52.12
N GLY A 261 -11.38 17.83 51.69
CA GLY A 261 -12.43 18.03 50.65
C GLY A 261 -12.24 17.16 49.40
N SER A 262 -12.87 15.96 49.26
CA SER A 262 -14.31 15.67 48.99
C SER A 262 -14.80 16.35 47.71
N SER A 263 -15.46 15.74 46.72
CA SER A 263 -16.28 14.52 46.58
C SER A 263 -16.63 14.43 45.07
N ASN A 264 -16.42 13.31 44.37
CA ASN A 264 -17.29 12.13 44.17
C ASN A 264 -18.52 12.31 43.24
N SER A 265 -18.83 11.21 42.53
CA SER A 265 -19.97 10.88 41.64
C SER A 265 -19.86 11.37 40.19
N GLY A 266 -20.09 10.54 39.16
CA GLY A 266 -20.47 9.13 39.11
C GLY A 266 -20.83 8.73 37.66
N SER A 267 -20.67 7.45 37.34
CA SER A 267 -21.54 6.56 36.52
C SER A 267 -22.01 7.04 35.13
N SER A 268 -22.15 6.25 34.06
CA SER A 268 -22.00 4.83 33.67
C SER A 268 -22.73 4.69 32.31
N ASN A 269 -22.60 3.54 31.64
CA ASN A 269 -23.37 3.04 30.47
C ASN A 269 -22.88 3.47 29.07
N SER A 270 -22.37 2.59 28.21
CA SER A 270 -22.87 1.33 27.59
C SER A 270 -23.58 1.57 26.25
N GLY A 271 -23.17 0.83 25.20
CA GLY A 271 -23.84 0.86 23.90
C GLY A 271 -23.04 0.22 22.77
N SER A 272 -23.32 -1.06 22.52
CA SER A 272 -22.90 -1.88 21.37
C SER A 272 -23.73 -1.58 20.10
N ASN A 273 -23.13 -1.63 18.90
CA ASN A 273 -23.72 -2.07 17.60
C ASN A 273 -22.72 -1.74 16.47
N SER A 274 -22.23 -2.66 15.64
CA SER A 274 -22.89 -3.51 14.62
C SER A 274 -23.46 -2.73 13.43
N GLY A 275 -22.97 -3.05 12.21
CA GLY A 275 -23.67 -2.79 10.95
C GLY A 275 -22.89 -2.03 9.87
N SER A 276 -22.19 -2.74 8.98
CA SER A 276 -21.95 -2.27 7.61
C SER A 276 -23.01 -2.90 6.72
N SER A 277 -23.93 -2.06 6.24
CA SER A 277 -24.97 -2.42 5.26
C SER A 277 -24.96 -1.39 4.14
N ASN A 278 -24.62 -1.88 2.94
CA ASN A 278 -25.36 -1.75 1.69
C ASN A 278 -26.04 -0.41 1.34
N SER A 279 -25.62 0.20 0.23
CA SER A 279 -26.36 1.20 -0.56
C SER A 279 -25.90 1.02 -2.01
N GLY A 280 -26.73 0.68 -3.01
CA GLY A 280 -28.16 0.88 -3.18
C GLY A 280 -28.42 2.24 -3.84
N SER A 281 -28.28 2.33 -5.17
CA SER A 281 -28.63 3.53 -5.96
C SER A 281 -29.67 3.19 -7.02
N GLY A 282 -30.87 3.70 -6.79
CA GLY A 282 -32.05 3.51 -7.62
C GLY A 282 -32.18 4.50 -8.77
N ASN A 283 -33.01 4.06 -9.70
CA ASN A 283 -33.45 4.65 -10.97
C ASN A 283 -34.29 5.93 -10.82
N SER A 284 -34.01 6.93 -11.64
CA SER A 284 -34.93 7.99 -12.11
C SER A 284 -34.35 8.50 -13.44
N GLY A 285 -35.01 8.57 -14.59
CA GLY A 285 -36.42 8.82 -14.87
C GLY A 285 -36.53 10.23 -15.47
N SER A 286 -36.42 10.38 -16.79
CA SER A 286 -37.11 11.44 -17.56
C SER A 286 -36.90 11.30 -19.06
N SER A 287 -37.91 11.76 -19.77
CA SER A 287 -38.34 11.36 -21.10
C SER A 287 -38.36 12.53 -22.08
N ASN A 288 -38.25 12.18 -23.37
CA ASN A 288 -39.11 12.64 -24.48
C ASN A 288 -38.62 13.73 -25.47
N SER A 289 -38.93 13.45 -26.74
CA SER A 289 -39.09 14.32 -27.93
C SER A 289 -37.84 14.97 -28.53
N GLY A 290 -37.62 15.03 -29.85
CA GLY A 290 -38.39 14.62 -31.01
C GLY A 290 -37.79 15.25 -32.29
N SER A 291 -37.81 14.47 -33.38
CA SER A 291 -38.07 14.89 -34.78
C SER A 291 -37.13 15.83 -35.56
N ALA A 292 -36.55 15.22 -36.60
CA ALA A 292 -36.75 15.53 -38.04
C ALA A 292 -35.81 16.48 -38.81
N SER A 293 -35.16 15.85 -39.81
CA SER A 293 -35.04 16.21 -41.24
C SER A 293 -34.15 17.38 -41.69
N GLY A 294 -33.29 17.12 -42.69
CA GLY A 294 -32.77 18.17 -43.57
C GLY A 294 -31.48 17.85 -44.33
N SER A 295 -31.62 17.09 -45.42
CA SER A 295 -30.83 17.10 -46.68
C SER A 295 -29.59 18.00 -46.83
N GLY A 296 -28.49 17.40 -47.33
CA GLY A 296 -27.37 18.11 -47.97
C GLY A 296 -26.67 17.23 -49.02
N THR A 297 -26.87 17.55 -50.30
CA THR A 297 -26.22 16.96 -51.49
C THR A 297 -24.93 17.69 -51.84
N GLY A 298 -23.90 16.95 -52.29
CA GLY A 298 -22.75 17.46 -53.05
C GLY A 298 -21.81 16.29 -53.41
N SER A 299 -21.86 15.70 -54.60
CA SER A 299 -21.25 16.12 -55.88
C SER A 299 -19.76 15.77 -56.03
N GLY A 300 -19.50 14.78 -56.90
CA GLY A 300 -18.29 14.64 -57.73
C GLY A 300 -17.16 13.79 -57.14
N SER A 301 -16.33 13.07 -57.89
CA SER A 301 -16.27 12.73 -59.31
C SER A 301 -15.15 11.67 -59.47
N SER A 302 -15.21 10.90 -60.56
CA SER A 302 -14.07 10.35 -61.31
C SER A 302 -13.42 9.03 -60.87
N ILE A 303 -13.66 8.03 -61.75
CA ILE A 303 -12.97 6.76 -62.04
C ILE A 303 -13.20 5.63 -61.04
#